data_AF-A0A9E2IMN2-F1
#
_entry.id   AF-A0A9E2IMN2-F1
#
_cell.length_a   1.000
_cell.length_b   1.000
_cell.length_c   1.000
_cell.angle_alpha   90.00
_cell.angle_beta   90.00
_cell.angle_gamma   90.00
#
_symmetry.space_group_name_H-M   'P 1'
#
loop_
_entity.id
_entity.type
_entity.pdbx_description
1 polymer ?
#
loop_
_entity_poly.entity_id
_entity_poly.type
_entity_poly.pdbx_seq_one_letter_code
_entity_poly.pdbx_strand_id
1 'polypeptide(L)'
;MRCVTISRPAGVFFAVAIFSGLISALSFDFSGGWFFVWFSLVPLLWIIDTAPFKVSFVGSLIFGFVFHVAVIFWVTRVTVPGAIVLFIYLTLYGGLFCILGRYFLKRPFALVTVPAAWVLLEFLQENI
;
A
#
# COMPACT_ATOMS: atom_id res chain seq x y z
N MET A 1 -8.33 21.92 7.25
CA MET A 1 -7.27 22.54 6.43
C MET A 1 -5.96 22.42 7.18
N ARG A 2 -5.08 21.49 6.79
CA ARG A 2 -3.66 21.54 7.15
C ARG A 2 -2.87 21.27 5.87
N CYS A 3 -2.44 22.35 5.23
CA CYS A 3 -1.42 22.31 4.19
C CYS A 3 -0.08 22.19 4.92
N VAL A 4 0.29 20.96 5.29
CA VAL A 4 1.64 20.64 5.73
C VAL A 4 2.23 19.73 4.65
N THR A 5 2.43 20.30 3.45
CA THR A 5 3.32 19.67 2.47
C THR A 5 4.73 19.86 2.99
N ILE A 6 5.19 18.92 3.80
CA ILE A 6 6.58 18.84 4.24
C ILE A 6 7.43 18.81 2.97
N SER A 7 8.36 19.77 2.83
CA SER A 7 9.26 19.92 1.67
C SER A 7 10.35 18.85 1.63
N ARG A 8 10.00 17.59 1.91
CA ARG A 8 10.91 16.46 1.84
C ARG A 8 11.11 16.07 0.37
N PRO A 9 12.33 15.68 -0.03
CA PRO A 9 12.58 15.22 -1.38
C PRO A 9 11.77 13.95 -1.67
N ALA A 10 11.29 13.81 -2.91
CA ALA A 10 10.44 12.69 -3.33
C ALA A 10 11.02 11.31 -2.97
N GLY A 11 12.35 11.19 -3.01
CA GLY A 11 13.08 9.96 -2.65
C GLY A 11 12.80 9.44 -1.24
N VAL A 12 12.52 10.31 -0.26
CA VAL A 12 12.20 9.88 1.11
C VAL A 12 10.86 9.16 1.14
N PHE A 13 9.86 9.65 0.39
CA PHE A 13 8.55 9.00 0.33
C PHE A 13 8.64 7.62 -0.33
N PHE A 14 9.47 7.47 -1.36
CA PHE A 14 9.68 6.18 -2.01
C PHE A 14 10.42 5.19 -1.10
N ALA A 15 11.45 5.64 -0.38
CA ALA A 15 12.14 4.79 0.60
C ALA A 15 11.18 4.31 1.70
N VAL A 16 10.32 5.19 2.22
CA VAL A 16 9.31 4.84 3.22
C VAL A 16 8.27 3.87 2.65
N ALA A 17 7.86 4.03 1.39
CA ALA A 17 6.93 3.11 0.72
C ALA A 17 7.52 1.70 0.56
N ILE A 18 8.78 1.59 0.15
CA ILE A 18 9.49 0.30 0.02
C ILE A 18 9.61 -0.36 1.39
N PHE A 19 10.03 0.40 2.41
CA PHE A 19 10.18 -0.10 3.77
C PHE A 19 8.84 -0.60 4.35
N SER A 20 7.78 0.17 4.14
CA SER A 20 6.41 -0.21 4.51
C SER A 20 5.98 -1.51 3.81
N GLY A 21 6.23 -1.63 2.50
CA GLY A 21 5.87 -2.83 1.72
C GLY A 21 6.61 -4.08 2.21
N LEU A 22 7.90 -3.96 2.51
CA LEU A 22 8.72 -5.05 3.04
C LEU A 22 8.25 -5.52 4.43
N ILE A 23 7.94 -4.60 5.34
CA ILE A 23 7.38 -4.95 6.66
C ILE A 23 6.05 -5.68 6.50
N SER A 24 5.22 -5.21 5.57
CA SER A 24 3.93 -5.84 5.28
C SER A 24 4.10 -7.26 4.75
N ALA A 25 5.09 -7.51 3.88
CA ALA A 25 5.35 -8.85 3.36
C ALA A 25 5.89 -9.80 4.46
N LEU A 26 6.78 -9.30 5.33
CA LEU A 26 7.30 -10.07 6.46
C LEU A 26 6.20 -10.57 7.42
N SER A 27 5.07 -9.86 7.48
CA SER A 27 3.94 -10.27 8.32
C SER A 27 3.27 -11.57 7.86
N PHE A 28 3.36 -11.91 6.57
CA PHE A 28 2.75 -13.09 5.99
C PHE A 28 3.65 -14.33 6.08
N ASP A 29 4.97 -14.15 6.00
CA ASP A 29 5.92 -15.27 6.10
C ASP A 29 6.12 -15.75 7.55
N PHE A 30 5.94 -14.88 8.54
CA PHE A 30 6.05 -15.23 9.96
C PHE A 30 4.67 -15.48 10.58
N SER A 31 4.41 -16.70 11.06
CA SER A 31 3.12 -17.11 11.65
C SER A 31 2.67 -16.30 12.89
N GLY A 32 3.56 -15.53 13.52
CA GLY A 32 3.27 -14.61 14.62
C GLY A 32 3.32 -13.12 14.24
N GLY A 33 3.47 -12.81 12.96
CA GLY A 33 3.80 -11.48 12.44
C GLY A 33 2.63 -10.52 12.25
N TRP A 34 1.42 -10.87 12.67
CA TRP A 34 0.19 -10.07 12.46
C TRP A 34 0.33 -8.60 12.90
N PHE A 35 1.16 -8.33 13.90
CA PHE A 35 1.42 -6.99 14.41
C PHE A 35 2.20 -6.11 13.41
N PHE A 36 3.04 -6.68 12.55
CA PHE A 36 3.82 -5.93 11.57
C PHE A 36 2.96 -5.24 10.52
N VAL A 37 1.77 -5.77 10.20
CA VAL A 37 0.81 -5.13 9.28
C VAL A 37 0.36 -3.77 9.81
N TRP A 38 0.09 -3.67 11.10
CA TRP A 38 -0.30 -2.39 11.72
C TRP A 38 0.82 -1.36 11.60
N PHE A 39 2.08 -1.80 11.74
CA PHE A 39 3.26 -0.95 11.58
C PHE A 39 3.55 -0.59 10.14
N SER A 40 3.22 -1.43 9.15
CA SER A 40 3.39 -1.09 7.74
C SER A 40 2.38 -0.05 7.27
N LEU A 41 1.15 -0.08 7.78
CA LEU A 41 0.07 0.83 7.37
C LEU A 41 0.31 2.28 7.81
N VAL A 42 0.91 2.52 8.99
CA VAL A 42 1.20 3.87 9.51
C VAL A 42 2.06 4.70 8.53
N PRO A 43 3.23 4.24 8.05
CA PRO A 43 4.04 4.97 7.07
C PRO A 43 3.33 5.16 5.73
N LEU A 44 2.50 4.21 5.29
CA LEU A 44 1.71 4.35 4.07
C LEU A 44 0.69 5.50 4.20
N LEU A 45 -0.08 5.52 5.29
CA LEU A 45 -1.04 6.59 5.55
C LEU A 45 -0.37 7.97 5.71
N TRP A 46 0.82 8.00 6.32
CA TRP A 46 1.62 9.21 6.41
C TRP A 46 2.02 9.76 5.02
N ILE A 47 2.40 8.89 4.08
CA ILE A 47 2.69 9.30 2.68
C ILE A 47 1.42 9.83 1.99
N ILE A 48 0.26 9.19 2.21
CA ILE A 48 -1.01 9.58 1.59
C ILE A 48 -1.47 10.97 2.05
N ASP A 49 -1.28 11.29 3.33
CA ASP A 49 -1.69 12.57 3.91
C ASP A 49 -0.72 13.72 3.57
N THR A 50 0.59 13.47 3.66
CA THR A 50 1.60 14.54 3.58
C THR A 50 2.11 14.83 2.17
N ALA A 51 2.12 13.84 1.27
CA ALA A 51 2.74 13.98 -0.04
C ALA A 51 1.76 14.54 -1.11
N PRO A 52 2.28 15.18 -2.17
CA PRO A 52 1.46 15.58 -3.30
C PRO A 52 0.87 14.35 -4.01
N PHE A 53 -0.30 14.50 -4.63
CA PHE A 53 -1.08 13.38 -5.20
C PHE A 53 -0.25 12.43 -6.07
N LYS A 54 0.58 12.96 -6.97
CA LYS A 54 1.45 12.16 -7.83
C LYS A 54 2.42 11.28 -7.03
N VAL A 55 3.02 11.82 -5.97
CA VAL A 55 3.98 11.11 -5.13
C VAL A 55 3.27 10.09 -4.23
N SER A 56 2.11 10.43 -3.66
CA SER A 56 1.31 9.48 -2.87
C SER A 56 0.84 8.30 -3.71
N PHE A 57 0.38 8.57 -4.94
CA PHE A 57 -0.10 7.55 -5.86
C PHE A 57 1.04 6.60 -6.27
N VAL A 58 2.16 7.14 -6.75
CA VAL A 58 3.34 6.33 -7.10
C VAL A 58 3.90 5.60 -5.88
N GLY A 59 3.94 6.24 -4.71
CA GLY A 59 4.37 5.60 -3.46
C GLY A 59 3.48 4.41 -3.07
N SER A 60 2.16 4.54 -3.21
CA SER A 60 1.22 3.45 -2.91
C SER A 60 1.29 2.31 -3.93
N LEU A 61 1.58 2.62 -5.21
CA LEU A 61 1.88 1.61 -6.22
C LEU A 61 3.19 0.87 -5.88
N ILE A 62 4.25 1.58 -5.49
CA ILE A 62 5.52 0.95 -5.10
C ILE A 62 5.32 0.06 -3.87
N PHE A 63 4.60 0.54 -2.86
CA PHE A 63 4.22 -0.25 -1.68
C PHE A 63 3.51 -1.55 -2.09
N GLY A 64 2.44 -1.43 -2.90
CA GLY A 64 1.67 -2.58 -3.36
C GLY A 64 2.51 -3.54 -4.20
N PHE A 65 3.35 -3.03 -5.09
CA PHE A 65 4.24 -3.86 -5.90
C PHE A 65 5.23 -4.64 -5.04
N VAL A 66 5.94 -3.96 -4.12
CA VAL A 66 6.92 -4.59 -3.22
C VAL A 66 6.25 -5.66 -2.36
N PHE A 67 5.08 -5.36 -1.79
CA PHE A 67 4.31 -6.31 -1.00
C PHE A 67 3.93 -7.56 -1.81
N HIS A 68 3.27 -7.40 -2.95
CA HIS A 68 2.78 -8.53 -3.74
C HIS A 68 3.90 -9.35 -4.39
N VAL A 69 4.98 -8.70 -4.82
CA VAL A 69 6.17 -9.41 -5.31
C VAL A 69 6.78 -10.23 -4.19
N ALA A 70 6.91 -9.68 -2.98
CA ALA A 70 7.50 -10.41 -1.86
C ALA A 70 6.63 -11.58 -1.37
N VAL A 71 5.30 -11.45 -1.38
CA VAL A 71 4.39 -12.53 -0.95
C VAL A 71 4.21 -13.60 -2.04
N ILE A 72 4.13 -13.19 -3.31
CA ILE A 72 3.76 -14.07 -4.44
C ILE A 72 4.97 -14.33 -5.36
N PHE A 73 6.21 -14.12 -4.88
CA PHE A 73 7.43 -14.32 -5.69
C PHE A 73 7.52 -15.75 -6.26
N TRP A 74 6.98 -16.72 -5.53
CA TRP A 74 7.04 -18.14 -5.91
C TRP A 74 6.28 -18.45 -7.21
N VAL A 75 5.24 -17.68 -7.55
CA VAL A 75 4.46 -17.88 -8.80
C VAL A 75 5.30 -17.63 -10.05
N THR A 76 6.34 -16.78 -9.94
CA THR A 76 7.27 -16.54 -11.06
C THR A 76 8.00 -17.81 -11.51
N ARG A 77 8.15 -18.81 -10.64
CA ARG A 77 8.78 -20.10 -10.99
C ARG A 77 7.89 -20.98 -11.86
N VAL A 78 6.57 -20.78 -11.82
CA VAL A 78 5.61 -21.61 -12.56
C VAL A 78 5.28 -20.96 -13.90
N THR A 79 4.97 -19.67 -13.92
CA THR A 79 4.63 -18.93 -15.14
C THR A 79 5.10 -17.47 -15.05
N VAL A 80 6.15 -17.13 -15.78
CA VAL A 80 6.67 -15.75 -15.88
C VAL A 80 5.64 -14.76 -16.45
N PRO A 81 4.98 -15.01 -17.61
CA PRO A 81 4.05 -14.02 -18.18
C PRO A 81 2.80 -13.84 -17.31
N GLY A 82 2.28 -14.92 -16.71
CA GLY A 82 1.17 -14.87 -15.79
C GLY A 82 1.49 -14.05 -14.54
N ALA A 83 2.71 -14.23 -13.98
CA ALA A 83 3.15 -13.46 -12.81
C ALA A 83 3.25 -11.96 -13.09
N ILE A 84 3.72 -11.54 -14.28
CA ILE A 84 3.82 -10.12 -14.63
C ILE A 84 2.42 -9.48 -14.69
N VAL A 85 1.47 -10.13 -15.37
CA VAL A 85 0.09 -9.65 -15.46
C VAL A 85 -0.54 -9.57 -14.07
N LEU A 86 -0.30 -10.58 -13.24
CA LEU A 86 -0.77 -10.64 -11.85
C LEU A 86 -0.21 -9.47 -11.03
N PHE A 87 1.10 -9.22 -11.05
CA PHE A 87 1.68 -8.10 -10.30
C PHE A 87 1.13 -6.74 -10.73
N ILE A 88 0.92 -6.53 -12.03
CA ILE A 88 0.29 -5.31 -12.53
C ILE A 88 -1.14 -5.19 -11.99
N TYR A 89 -1.91 -6.27 -12.05
CA TYR A 89 -3.28 -6.32 -11.56
C TYR A 89 -3.37 -5.98 -10.05
N LEU A 90 -2.58 -6.64 -9.20
CA LEU A 90 -2.64 -6.41 -7.75
C LEU A 90 -2.10 -5.03 -7.36
N THR A 91 -1.09 -4.53 -8.07
CA THR A 91 -0.53 -3.20 -7.78
C THR A 91 -1.57 -2.08 -8.00
N LEU A 92 -2.50 -2.26 -8.93
CA LEU A 92 -3.60 -1.29 -9.16
C LEU A 92 -4.49 -1.10 -7.93
N TYR A 93 -4.71 -2.15 -7.12
CA TYR A 93 -5.48 -2.05 -5.88
C TYR A 93 -4.80 -1.14 -4.84
N GLY A 94 -3.46 -1.14 -4.77
CA GLY A 94 -2.70 -0.19 -3.95
C GLY A 94 -2.89 1.26 -4.40
N GLY A 95 -2.97 1.49 -5.72
CA GLY A 95 -3.29 2.80 -6.29
C GLY A 95 -4.72 3.26 -5.95
N LEU A 96 -5.70 2.36 -6.05
CA LEU A 96 -7.09 2.62 -5.65
C LEU A 96 -7.19 2.97 -4.16
N PHE A 97 -6.45 2.25 -3.31
CA PHE A 97 -6.38 2.56 -1.88
C PHE A 97 -5.85 3.96 -1.62
N CYS A 98 -4.84 4.44 -2.36
CA CYS A 98 -4.35 5.81 -2.23
C CYS A 98 -5.46 6.84 -2.50
N ILE A 99 -6.26 6.64 -3.54
CA ILE A 99 -7.33 7.57 -3.94
C ILE A 99 -8.41 7.61 -2.87
N LEU A 100 -8.88 6.42 -2.45
CA LEU A 100 -9.89 6.29 -1.40
C LEU A 100 -9.38 6.83 -0.06
N GLY A 101 -8.18 6.42 0.34
CA GLY A 101 -7.52 6.86 1.57
C GLY A 101 -7.42 8.38 1.64
N ARG A 102 -6.94 9.05 0.58
CA ARG A 102 -6.84 10.52 0.54
C ARG A 102 -8.19 11.22 0.61
N TYR A 103 -9.26 10.62 0.06
CA TYR A 103 -10.61 11.14 0.15
C TYR A 103 -11.17 10.99 1.59
N PHE A 104 -11.01 9.82 2.18
CA PHE A 104 -11.55 9.47 3.50
C PHE A 104 -10.76 10.09 4.66
N LEU A 105 -9.44 10.28 4.53
CA LEU A 105 -8.57 10.96 5.51
C LEU A 105 -9.02 12.40 5.81
N LYS A 106 -9.71 13.05 4.86
CA LYS A 106 -10.24 14.41 5.02
C LYS A 106 -11.59 14.47 5.75
N ARG A 107 -12.18 13.32 6.08
CA ARG A 107 -13.49 13.21 6.74
C ARG A 107 -13.31 12.92 8.24
N PRO A 108 -14.26 13.34 9.10
CA PRO A 108 -14.14 13.18 10.55
C PRO A 108 -14.08 11.72 11.02
N PHE A 109 -14.57 10.77 10.20
CA PHE A 109 -14.61 9.34 10.51
C PHE A 109 -13.44 8.55 9.91
N ALA A 110 -12.31 9.20 9.60
CA ALA A 110 -11.14 8.58 8.97
C ALA A 110 -10.65 7.29 9.68
N LEU A 111 -10.74 7.25 11.01
CA LEU A 111 -10.33 6.09 11.82
C LEU A 111 -11.11 4.81 11.50
N VAL A 112 -12.35 4.92 11.02
CA VAL A 112 -13.19 3.76 10.66
C VAL A 112 -13.23 3.56 9.16
N THR A 113 -13.32 4.65 8.39
CA THR A 113 -13.48 4.58 6.94
C THR A 113 -12.20 4.12 6.22
N VAL A 114 -11.02 4.45 6.74
CA VAL A 114 -9.75 4.04 6.12
C VAL A 114 -9.51 2.53 6.28
N PRO A 115 -9.60 1.92 7.48
CA PRO A 115 -9.52 0.47 7.61
C PRO A 115 -10.64 -0.25 6.86
N ALA A 116 -11.86 0.28 6.87
CA ALA A 116 -12.96 -0.31 6.10
C ALA A 116 -12.68 -0.29 4.59
N ALA A 117 -12.14 0.82 4.06
CA ALA A 117 -11.75 0.90 2.66
C ALA A 117 -10.62 -0.08 2.31
N TRP A 118 -9.66 -0.28 3.20
CA TRP A 118 -8.60 -1.28 3.03
C TRP A 118 -9.18 -2.69 2.94
N VAL A 119 -9.99 -3.09 3.93
CA VAL A 119 -10.60 -4.43 3.99
C VAL A 119 -11.52 -4.68 2.79
N LEU A 120 -12.28 -3.67 2.35
CA LEU A 120 -13.12 -3.79 1.15
C LEU A 120 -12.31 -4.03 -0.12
N LEU A 121 -11.16 -3.38 -0.27
CA LEU A 121 -10.28 -3.59 -1.43
C LEU A 121 -9.64 -4.97 -1.40
N GLU A 122 -9.15 -5.41 -0.24
CA GLU A 122 -8.62 -6.78 -0.08
C GLU A 122 -9.71 -7.82 -0.38
N PHE A 123 -10.91 -7.64 0.15
CA PHE A 123 -12.03 -8.53 -0.11
C PHE A 123 -12.38 -8.59 -1.61
N LEU A 124 -12.43 -7.44 -2.30
CA LEU A 124 -12.68 -7.40 -3.74
C LEU A 124 -11.56 -8.05 -4.55
N GLN A 125 -10.32 -7.95 -4.09
CA GLN A 125 -9.17 -8.57 -4.74
C GLN A 125 -9.20 -10.11 -4.62
N GLU A 126 -9.67 -10.64 -3.51
CA GLU A 126 -9.74 -12.09 -3.28
C GLU A 126 -10.97 -12.77 -3.90
N ASN A 127 -12.04 -12.02 -4.16
CA ASN A 127 -13.31 -12.57 -4.66
C ASN A 127 -13.52 -12.42 -6.18
N ILE A 128 -12.55 -11.86 -6.90
CA ILE A 128 -12.55 -11.76 -8.39
C ILE A 128 -11.58 -12.80 -8.96
#